data_AF-G0R0C0-F1
#
_entry.id   AF-G0R0C0-F1
#
_cell.length_a   1.000
_cell.length_b   1.000
_cell.length_c   1.000
_cell.angle_alpha   90.00
_cell.angle_beta   90.00
_cell.angle_gamma   90.00
#
_symmetry.space_group_name_H-M   'P 1'
#
loop_
_entity.id
_entity.type
_entity.pdbx_description
1 polymer ?
#
loop_
_entity_poly.entity_id
_entity_poly.type
_entity_poly.pdbx_seq_one_letter_code
_entity_poly.pdbx_strand_id
1 'polypeptide(L)' 'MSLACSTCHVILDDKVYNQLPSASLEEEDLLDLAFGLTDTSRLGCQVKVDKNFENTRVKLPKATRNFYVDGHKPQPH' A
#
# COMPACT_ATOMS: atom_id res chain seq x y z
N MET A 1 -6.68 -1.23 -12.82
CA MET A 1 -5.84 -0.27 -12.06
C MET A 1 -4.38 -0.67 -12.28
N SER A 2 -3.46 0.28 -12.50
CA SER A 2 -2.10 0.00 -13.02
C SER A 2 -1.22 -0.81 -12.05
N LEU A 3 -0.75 -1.97 -12.52
CA LEU A 3 0.14 -2.86 -11.80
C LEU A 3 1.57 -2.69 -12.34
N ALA A 4 2.24 -1.63 -11.93
CA ALA A 4 3.52 -1.22 -12.52
C ALA A 4 4.54 -0.69 -11.50
N CYS A 5 4.15 -0.51 -10.24
CA CYS A 5 5.01 0.02 -9.20
C CYS A 5 4.52 -0.39 -7.81
N SER A 6 5.37 -0.20 -6.79
CA SER A 6 5.06 -0.44 -5.37
C SER A 6 4.84 0.85 -4.55
N THR A 7 4.64 2.00 -5.22
CA THR A 7 4.50 3.30 -4.52
C THR A 7 3.18 3.45 -3.75
N CYS A 8 2.19 2.64 -4.09
CA CYS A 8 0.89 2.58 -3.40
C CYS A 8 0.85 1.49 -2.29
N HIS A 9 2.01 0.99 -1.86
CA HIS A 9 2.12 0.03 -0.77
C HIS A 9 1.48 0.59 0.51
N VAL A 10 0.54 -0.17 1.06
CA VAL A 10 -0.14 0.10 2.31
C VAL A 10 -0.10 -1.15 3.20
N ILE A 11 -0.16 -0.95 4.50
CA ILE A 11 -0.25 -2.00 5.52
C ILE A 11 -1.65 -1.93 6.10
N LEU A 12 -2.43 -3.00 5.93
CA LEU A 12 -3.81 -3.08 6.37
C LEU A 12 -3.91 -3.69 7.78
N ASP A 13 -5.00 -3.38 8.48
CA ASP A 13 -5.38 -4.07 9.70
C ASP A 13 -5.79 -5.51 9.38
N ASP A 14 -5.46 -6.46 10.25
CA ASP A 14 -5.76 -7.89 10.09
C ASP A 14 -7.25 -8.12 9.80
N LYS A 15 -8.15 -7.37 10.45
CA LYS A 15 -9.59 -7.51 10.26
C LYS A 15 -9.99 -7.27 8.81
N VAL A 16 -9.39 -6.30 8.14
CA VAL A 16 -9.69 -5.95 6.75
C VAL A 16 -8.91 -6.81 5.79
N TYR A 17 -7.63 -7.05 6.05
CA TYR A 17 -6.80 -7.91 5.21
C TYR A 17 -7.42 -9.29 5.02
N ASN A 18 -7.89 -9.92 6.10
CA ASN A 18 -8.48 -11.26 6.07
C ASN A 18 -9.81 -11.36 5.30
N GLN A 19 -10.45 -10.22 4.97
CA GLN A 19 -11.69 -10.18 4.18
C GLN A 19 -11.41 -9.95 2.69
N LEU A 20 -10.18 -9.56 2.34
CA LEU A 20 -9.79 -9.35 0.95
C LEU A 20 -9.45 -10.68 0.28
N PRO A 21 -9.65 -10.78 -1.05
CA PRO A 21 -9.06 -11.87 -1.80
C PRO A 21 -7.53 -11.80 -1.69
N SER A 22 -6.88 -12.96 -1.78
CA SER A 22 -5.42 -13.06 -1.86
C SER A 22 -4.87 -12.13 -2.94
N ALA A 23 -3.66 -11.63 -2.73
CA ALA A 23 -2.94 -10.89 -3.75
C ALA A 23 -2.74 -11.77 -5.00
N SER A 24 -2.70 -11.15 -6.17
CA SER A 24 -2.27 -11.86 -7.37
C SER A 24 -0.75 -12.04 -7.35
N LEU A 25 -0.23 -13.04 -8.06
CA LEU A 25 1.22 -13.26 -8.20
C LEU A 25 1.95 -11.98 -8.66
N GLU A 26 1.38 -11.29 -9.65
CA GLU A 26 1.96 -10.04 -10.15
C GLU A 26 1.92 -8.89 -9.10
N GLU A 27 0.96 -8.91 -8.16
CA GLU A 27 0.92 -7.97 -7.03
C GLU A 27 2.01 -8.32 -6.01
N GLU A 28 2.17 -9.60 -5.69
CA GLU A 28 3.21 -10.12 -4.80
C GLU A 28 4.62 -9.80 -5.32
N ASP A 29 4.88 -10.03 -6.61
CA ASP A 29 6.16 -9.71 -7.26
C ASP A 29 6.54 -8.22 -7.11
N LEU A 30 5.55 -7.32 -7.17
CA LEU A 30 5.79 -5.89 -6.97
C LEU A 30 5.91 -5.52 -5.49
N LEU A 31 5.19 -6.20 -4.60
CA LEU A 31 5.28 -6.02 -3.16
C LEU A 31 6.65 -6.45 -2.62
N ASP A 32 7.28 -7.46 -3.21
CA ASP A 32 8.65 -7.88 -2.86
C ASP A 32 9.70 -6.77 -3.08
N LEU A 33 9.40 -5.82 -3.97
CA LEU A 33 10.23 -4.64 -4.21
C LEU A 33 9.90 -3.47 -3.26
N ALA A 34 8.88 -3.61 -2.41
CA ALA A 34 8.42 -2.55 -1.52
C ALA A 34 9.26 -2.49 -0.23
N PHE A 35 9.48 -1.28 0.28
CA PHE A 35 10.19 -1.10 1.53
C PHE A 35 9.28 -1.34 2.73
N GLY A 36 9.73 -2.15 3.70
CA GLY A 36 8.97 -2.42 4.92
C GLY A 36 7.73 -3.28 4.67
N LEU A 37 7.85 -4.26 3.76
CA LEU A 37 6.85 -5.28 3.52
C LEU A 37 6.50 -6.02 4.83
N THR A 38 5.22 -6.32 4.99
CA THR A 38 4.63 -7.05 6.12
C THR A 38 3.59 -8.05 5.61
N ASP A 39 3.17 -8.98 6.46
CA ASP A 39 2.17 -10.00 6.09
C ASP A 39 0.84 -9.40 5.61
N THR A 40 0.41 -8.26 6.18
CA THR A 40 -0.81 -7.55 5.78
C THR A 40 -0.60 -6.45 4.74
N SER A 41 0.53 -6.48 4.04
CA SER A 41 0.83 -5.50 3.00
C SER A 41 0.04 -5.75 1.73
N ARG A 42 -0.45 -4.68 1.10
CA ARG A 42 -1.14 -4.70 -0.19
C ARG A 42 -0.72 -3.53 -1.06
N LEU A 43 -0.85 -3.67 -2.37
CA LEU A 43 -0.85 -2.51 -3.26
C LEU A 43 -2.23 -1.88 -3.18
N GLY A 44 -2.33 -0.69 -2.58
CA GLY A 44 -3.61 -0.01 -2.37
C GLY A 44 -4.41 0.22 -3.66
N CYS A 45 -3.73 0.28 -4.82
CA CYS A 45 -4.38 0.38 -6.12
C CYS A 45 -5.16 -0.90 -6.54
N GLN A 46 -4.85 -2.05 -5.94
CA GLN A 46 -5.54 -3.34 -6.19
C GLN A 46 -6.67 -3.61 -5.19
N VAL A 47 -6.73 -2.85 -4.10
CA VAL A 47 -7.72 -3.02 -3.04
C VAL A 47 -8.97 -2.18 -3.35
N LYS A 48 -10.13 -2.84 -3.45
CA LYS A 48 -11.42 -2.15 -3.58
C LYS A 48 -11.99 -1.85 -2.20
N VAL A 49 -12.37 -0.58 -1.99
CA VAL A 49 -12.98 -0.14 -0.73
C VAL A 49 -14.48 -0.45 -0.76
N ASP A 50 -14.96 -1.07 0.31
CA ASP A 50 -16.36 -1.36 0.53
C ASP A 50 -16.75 -1.05 1.99
N LYS A 51 -17.95 -1.47 2.42
CA LYS A 51 -18.45 -1.23 3.78
C LYS A 51 -17.59 -1.87 4.87
N ASN A 52 -16.80 -2.89 4.55
CA ASN A 52 -15.96 -3.58 5.53
C ASN A 52 -14.76 -2.74 5.97
N PHE A 53 -14.43 -1.69 5.23
CA PHE A 53 -13.38 -0.72 5.58
C PHE A 53 -13.85 0.34 6.59
N GLU A 54 -15.12 0.33 6.98
CA GLU A 54 -15.66 1.31 7.91
C GLU A 54 -14.89 1.29 9.24
N ASN A 55 -14.47 2.48 9.70
CA ASN A 55 -13.64 2.68 10.90
C ASN A 55 -12.27 1.97 10.89
N THR A 56 -11.79 1.55 9.73
CA THR A 56 -10.46 0.92 9.61
C THR A 56 -9.36 1.96 9.55
N ARG A 57 -8.20 1.64 10.15
CA ARG A 57 -6.97 2.40 9.98
C ARG A 57 -6.07 1.69 8.98
N VAL A 58 -5.60 2.45 8.00
CA VAL A 58 -4.59 2.00 7.04
C VAL A 58 -3.27 2.69 7.37
N LYS A 59 -2.19 1.93 7.44
CA LYS A 59 -0.86 2.44 7.73
C LYS A 59 -0.06 2.55 6.45
N LEU A 60 0.64 3.67 6.28
CA LEU A 60 1.65 3.82 5.23
C LEU A 60 3.01 3.34 5.77
N PRO A 61 3.80 2.62 4.95
CA PRO A 61 5.16 2.24 5.32
C PRO A 61 6.02 3.50 5.52
N LYS A 62 7.03 3.41 6.41
CA LYS A 62 7.85 4.56 6.81
C LYS A 62 8.63 5.21 5.68
N ALA A 63 8.88 4.48 4.60
CA ALA A 63 9.45 5.01 3.37
C ALA A 63 8.63 4.46 2.20
N THR A 64 8.28 5.35 1.28
CA THR A 64 7.76 5.00 -0.04
C THR A 64 8.63 5.69 -1.07
N ARG A 65 8.89 5.04 -2.22
CA ARG A 65 9.84 5.51 -3.24
C ARG A 65 9.56 6.92 -3.78
N ASN A 66 8.40 7.51 -3.50
CA ASN A 66 7.95 8.78 -4.06
C ASN A 66 7.47 9.81 -3.02
N PHE A 67 7.33 9.44 -1.74
CA PHE A 67 6.74 10.33 -0.74
C PHE A 67 7.85 10.85 0.19
N TYR A 68 8.30 12.07 -0.08
CA TYR A 68 9.09 12.86 0.87
C TYR A 68 8.20 13.20 2.06
N VAL A 69 8.38 12.50 3.18
CA VAL A 69 7.64 12.77 4.43
C VAL A 69 8.29 13.88 5.28
N ASP A 70 9.49 14.35 4.89
CA ASP A 70 10.33 15.23 5.70
C ASP A 70 10.19 16.72 5.35
N GLY A 71 8.97 17.25 5.27
CA GLY A 71 8.72 18.70 5.15
C GLY A 71 9.43 19.39 3.97
N HIS A 72 9.84 18.64 2.96
CA HIS A 72 10.64 19.13 1.85
C HIS A 72 9.73 19.98 0.94
N LYS A 73 9.92 21.30 0.95
CA LYS A 73 9.30 22.20 -0.03
C LYS A 73 10.12 22.10 -1.32
N PRO A 74 9.60 21.49 -2.40
CA PRO A 74 10.31 21.46 -3.67
C PRO A 74 10.51 22.90 -4.14
N GLN A 75 11.74 23.29 -4.49
CA GLN A 75 11.99 24.58 -5.11
C GLN A 75 11.42 24.56 -6.53
N PRO A 76 10.63 25.57 -6.94
CA PRO A 76 10.21 25.67 -8.32
C PRO A 76 11.45 25.89 -9.20
N HIS A 77 11.58 25.07 -10.25
CA HIS A 77 12.44 25.41 -11.38
C HIS A 77 11.84 26.60 -12.14
#